data_AF-A0AAF0MEV0-F1
#
_entry.id   AF-A0AAF0MEV0-F1
#
_cell.length_a   1.000
_cell.length_b   1.000
_cell.length_c   1.000
_cell.angle_alpha   90.00
_cell.angle_beta   90.00
_cell.angle_gamma   90.00
#
_symmetry.space_group_name_H-M   'P 1'
#
loop_
_entity.id
_entity.type
_entity.pdbx_description
1 polymer ?
#
loop_
_entity_poly.entity_id
_entity_poly.type
_entity_poly.pdbx_seq_one_letter_code
_entity_poly.pdbx_strand_id
1 'polypeptide(L)'
;MSDFDYATASLTERLSRPVAEQLEHAGYKPIDEVNGITVGARVHNASEQFPRASREGTGTVTGIFEKNPSSWAQSYGSRDIELAVQHDDGRERQWQSYRTVLVEQATIDFHQRLRNGDN
;
A
#
# COMPACT_ATOMS: atom_id res chain seq x y z
N MET A 1 13.30 2.54 -19.07
CA MET A 1 11.86 2.88 -18.94
C MET A 1 11.12 2.03 -19.95
N SER A 2 10.01 1.42 -19.55
CA SER A 2 9.25 0.46 -20.37
C SER A 2 8.49 1.19 -21.50
N ASP A 3 8.64 0.77 -22.75
CA ASP A 3 7.94 1.28 -23.96
C ASP A 3 6.46 0.83 -24.03
N PHE A 4 5.79 0.67 -22.89
CA PHE A 4 4.42 0.16 -22.86
C PHE A 4 3.42 1.27 -23.20
N ASP A 5 2.71 1.11 -24.31
CA ASP A 5 1.67 2.05 -24.73
C ASP A 5 0.35 1.78 -23.99
N TYR A 6 0.19 2.45 -22.86
CA TYR A 6 -1.04 2.41 -22.06
C TYR A 6 -2.29 2.88 -22.83
N ALA A 7 -2.15 3.68 -23.90
CA ALA A 7 -3.32 4.18 -24.64
C ALA A 7 -4.00 3.06 -25.44
N THR A 8 -3.21 2.15 -26.01
CA THR A 8 -3.68 1.07 -26.88
C THR A 8 -3.76 -0.29 -26.18
N ALA A 9 -3.10 -0.47 -25.03
CA ALA A 9 -3.15 -1.70 -24.25
C ALA A 9 -4.58 -2.08 -23.82
N SER A 10 -4.89 -3.37 -23.82
CA SER A 10 -6.15 -3.90 -23.27
C SER A 10 -6.24 -3.71 -21.75
N LEU A 11 -7.46 -3.80 -21.20
CA LEU A 11 -7.67 -3.73 -19.75
C LEU A 11 -6.87 -4.82 -19.00
N THR A 12 -6.86 -6.04 -19.51
CA THR A 12 -6.13 -7.17 -18.91
C THR A 12 -4.62 -6.90 -18.84
N GLU A 13 -4.04 -6.32 -19.90
CA GLU A 13 -2.62 -5.97 -19.92
C GLU A 13 -2.28 -4.83 -18.95
N ARG A 14 -3.17 -3.85 -18.80
CA ARG A 14 -2.98 -2.78 -17.81
C ARG A 14 -3.04 -3.32 -16.38
N LEU A 15 -4.02 -4.19 -16.11
CA LEU A 15 -4.23 -4.79 -14.79
C LEU A 15 -3.16 -5.80 -14.38
N SER A 16 -2.40 -6.36 -15.35
CA SER A 16 -1.29 -7.27 -15.05
C SER A 16 0.02 -6.56 -14.75
N ARG A 17 0.10 -5.23 -14.91
CA ARG A 17 1.29 -4.45 -14.56
C ARG A 17 1.43 -4.32 -13.04
N PRO A 18 2.65 -4.14 -12.52
CA PRO A 18 2.86 -3.77 -11.13
C PRO A 18 2.06 -2.51 -10.74
N VAL A 19 1.57 -2.44 -9.51
CA VAL A 19 0.75 -1.32 -9.01
C VAL A 19 1.51 0.00 -9.12
N ALA A 20 2.81 -0.01 -8.82
CA ALA A 20 3.68 1.16 -8.93
C ALA A 20 3.65 1.78 -10.35
N GLU A 21 3.75 0.95 -11.40
CA GLU A 21 3.74 1.44 -12.77
C GLU A 21 2.36 1.99 -13.17
N GLN A 22 1.29 1.34 -12.72
CA GLN A 22 -0.08 1.84 -12.95
C GLN A 22 -0.30 3.21 -12.29
N LEU A 23 0.20 3.41 -11.07
CA LEU A 23 0.11 4.67 -10.33
C LEU A 23 0.93 5.79 -10.98
N GLU A 24 2.18 5.50 -11.38
CA GLU A 24 3.02 6.47 -12.10
C GLU A 24 2.39 6.89 -13.42
N HIS A 25 1.82 5.94 -14.18
CA HIS A 25 1.09 6.25 -15.40
C HIS A 25 -0.16 7.11 -15.13
N ALA A 26 -0.86 6.88 -14.02
CA ALA A 26 -1.98 7.69 -13.58
C ALA A 26 -1.58 9.10 -13.06
N GLY A 27 -0.29 9.42 -13.07
CA GLY A 27 0.26 10.72 -12.71
C GLY A 27 0.61 10.87 -11.23
N TYR A 28 0.63 9.78 -10.46
CA TYR A 28 1.15 9.81 -9.10
C TYR A 28 2.69 9.83 -9.12
N LYS A 29 3.30 10.38 -8.06
CA LYS A 29 4.75 10.45 -7.87
C LYS A 29 5.14 9.78 -6.55
N PRO A 30 6.25 9.03 -6.51
CA PRO A 30 6.69 8.37 -5.29
C PRO A 30 7.04 9.39 -4.20
N ILE A 31 6.74 9.05 -2.95
CA ILE A 31 7.12 9.77 -1.74
C ILE A 31 7.67 8.78 -0.71
N ASP A 32 8.42 9.26 0.28
CA ASP A 32 9.12 8.38 1.23
C ASP A 32 8.23 7.91 2.39
N GLU A 33 7.27 8.74 2.82
CA GLU A 33 6.47 8.50 4.02
C GLU A 33 5.08 9.15 3.95
N VAL A 34 4.09 8.49 4.56
CA VAL A 34 2.81 9.08 4.91
C VAL A 34 2.37 8.63 6.31
N ASN A 35 2.13 9.56 7.23
CA ASN A 35 1.61 9.27 8.58
C ASN A 35 2.41 8.17 9.33
N GLY A 36 3.75 8.19 9.27
CA GLY A 36 4.61 7.16 9.86
C GLY A 36 4.71 5.85 9.08
N ILE A 37 3.96 5.70 7.98
CA ILE A 37 4.07 4.55 7.08
C ILE A 37 5.20 4.82 6.08
N THR A 38 6.20 3.94 6.06
CA THR A 38 7.30 3.93 5.09
C THR A 38 7.24 2.69 4.20
N VAL A 39 8.04 2.67 3.12
CA VAL A 39 8.30 1.43 2.39
C VAL A 39 8.90 0.38 3.34
N GLY A 40 8.45 -0.86 3.24
CA GLY A 40 8.80 -1.96 4.14
C GLY A 40 7.92 -2.06 5.40
N ALA A 41 7.09 -1.06 5.69
CA ALA A 41 6.18 -1.11 6.83
C ALA A 41 5.14 -2.23 6.68
N ARG A 42 4.83 -2.88 7.80
CA ARG A 42 3.73 -3.84 7.90
C ARG A 42 2.43 -3.10 8.16
N VAL A 43 1.43 -3.41 7.35
CA VAL A 43 0.15 -2.72 7.35
C VAL A 43 -0.99 -3.72 7.22
N HIS A 44 -2.19 -3.29 7.56
CA HIS A 44 -3.42 -3.97 7.18
C HIS A 44 -4.46 -2.97 6.66
N ASN A 45 -5.46 -3.47 5.94
CA ASN A 45 -6.56 -2.63 5.50
C ASN A 45 -7.54 -2.44 6.67
N ALA A 46 -8.12 -1.25 6.82
CA ALA A 46 -9.09 -0.95 7.87
C ALA A 46 -10.35 -1.86 7.81
N SER A 47 -10.66 -2.45 6.64
CA SER A 47 -11.75 -3.43 6.53
C SER A 47 -11.40 -4.83 7.05
N GLU A 48 -10.12 -5.14 7.28
CA GLU A 48 -9.66 -6.44 7.78
C GLU A 48 -9.78 -6.49 9.30
N GLN A 49 -10.97 -6.83 9.81
CA GLN A 49 -11.29 -6.79 11.25
C GLN A 49 -10.93 -8.05 12.05
N PHE A 50 -10.17 -8.99 11.47
CA PHE A 50 -9.78 -10.21 12.19
C PHE A 50 -8.52 -9.96 13.05
N PRO A 51 -8.40 -10.58 14.25
CA PRO A 51 -7.33 -10.24 15.19
C PRO A 51 -5.91 -10.36 14.65
N ARG A 52 -5.66 -11.23 13.68
CA ARG A 52 -4.33 -11.39 13.10
C ARG A 52 -3.87 -10.14 12.33
N ALA A 53 -4.79 -9.45 11.65
CA ALA A 53 -4.47 -8.26 10.85
C ALA A 53 -3.88 -7.14 11.72
N SER A 54 -4.49 -6.87 12.88
CA SER A 54 -4.01 -5.84 13.81
C SER A 54 -2.74 -6.22 14.57
N ARG A 55 -2.40 -7.51 14.63
CA ARG A 55 -1.22 -8.02 15.34
C ARG A 55 0.03 -8.15 14.47
N GLU A 56 -0.15 -8.56 13.22
CA GLU A 56 0.95 -8.96 12.33
C GLU A 56 0.98 -8.13 11.02
N GLY A 57 -0.06 -7.34 10.76
CA GLY A 57 -0.35 -6.84 9.42
C GLY A 57 -0.80 -7.96 8.48
N THR A 58 -1.22 -7.58 7.29
CA THR A 58 -1.61 -8.51 6.21
C THR A 58 -0.84 -8.26 4.91
N GLY A 59 -0.05 -7.18 4.88
CA GLY A 59 0.81 -6.87 3.77
C GLY A 59 1.96 -5.94 4.15
N THR A 60 2.89 -5.81 3.22
CA THR A 60 4.07 -4.94 3.33
C THR A 60 3.97 -3.86 2.28
N VAL A 61 4.20 -2.61 2.67
CA VAL A 61 4.23 -1.47 1.73
C VAL A 61 5.44 -1.59 0.81
N THR A 62 5.21 -1.61 -0.50
CA THR A 62 6.25 -1.65 -1.54
C THR A 62 6.47 -0.29 -2.19
N GLY A 63 5.52 0.64 -2.07
CA GLY A 63 5.65 2.02 -2.55
C GLY A 63 4.54 2.92 -2.02
N ILE A 64 4.82 4.22 -1.94
CA ILE A 64 3.88 5.25 -1.51
C ILE A 64 3.89 6.33 -2.57
N PHE A 65 2.71 6.73 -3.04
CA PHE A 65 2.60 7.64 -4.17
C PHE A 65 1.58 8.73 -3.89
N GLU A 66 1.90 9.96 -4.26
CA GLU A 66 1.03 11.13 -4.14
C GLU A 66 0.75 11.75 -5.50
N LYS A 67 -0.50 12.17 -5.71
CA LYS A 67 -0.89 12.97 -6.87
C LYS A 67 -1.19 14.40 -6.45
N ASN A 68 -0.36 15.33 -6.92
CA ASN A 68 -0.53 16.75 -6.67
C ASN A 68 -0.16 17.56 -7.94
N PRO A 69 -1.08 18.34 -8.55
CA PRO A 69 -2.47 18.55 -8.14
C PRO A 69 -3.38 17.33 -8.39
N SER A 70 -4.38 17.14 -7.53
CA SER A 70 -5.43 16.11 -7.69
C SER A 70 -6.83 16.70 -7.47
N SER A 71 -7.82 16.22 -8.24
CA SER A 71 -9.24 16.54 -8.05
C SER A 71 -9.76 16.03 -6.70
N TRP A 72 -9.20 14.94 -6.18
CA TRP A 72 -9.51 14.45 -4.83
C TRP A 72 -9.09 15.49 -3.79
N ALA A 73 -7.85 15.97 -3.88
CA ALA A 73 -7.32 16.96 -2.95
C ALA A 73 -8.10 18.28 -3.00
N GLN A 74 -8.54 18.70 -4.18
CA GLN A 74 -9.41 19.87 -4.34
C GLN A 74 -10.80 19.67 -3.72
N SER A 75 -11.37 18.47 -3.86
CA SER A 75 -12.74 18.17 -3.42
C SER A 75 -12.84 17.89 -1.92
N TYR A 76 -11.84 17.23 -1.34
CA TYR A 76 -11.87 16.73 0.04
C TYR A 76 -10.85 17.42 0.96
N GLY A 77 -10.01 18.33 0.43
CA GLY A 77 -9.00 19.04 1.23
C GLY A 77 -7.93 18.14 1.84
N SER A 78 -7.73 16.94 1.29
CA SER A 78 -6.82 15.93 1.81
C SER A 78 -5.86 15.44 0.72
N ARG A 79 -4.67 15.00 1.11
CA ARG A 79 -3.66 14.50 0.16
C ARG A 79 -4.20 13.26 -0.56
N ASP A 80 -3.99 13.21 -1.87
CA ASP A 80 -4.36 12.05 -2.70
C ASP A 80 -3.21 11.06 -2.73
N ILE A 81 -3.24 10.13 -1.77
CA ILE A 81 -2.14 9.20 -1.53
C ILE A 81 -2.63 7.76 -1.65
N GLU A 82 -1.93 7.03 -2.49
CA GLU A 82 -2.12 5.61 -2.77
C GLU A 82 -0.84 4.84 -2.39
N LEU A 83 -1.01 3.64 -1.86
CA LEU A 83 0.07 2.76 -1.47
C LEU A 83 0.03 1.50 -2.33
N ALA A 84 1.20 1.08 -2.82
CA ALA A 84 1.40 -0.26 -3.34
C ALA A 84 1.72 -1.18 -2.14
N VAL A 85 0.97 -2.27 -2.00
CA VAL A 85 1.09 -3.21 -0.89
C VAL A 85 1.21 -4.62 -1.43
N GLN A 86 2.31 -5.28 -1.11
CA GLN A 86 2.45 -6.73 -1.31
C GLN A 86 1.71 -7.44 -0.18
N HIS A 87 0.55 -8.02 -0.48
CA HIS A 87 -0.23 -8.79 0.48
C HIS A 87 0.42 -10.16 0.70
N ASP A 88 0.22 -10.72 1.89
CA ASP A 88 0.82 -11.99 2.31
C ASP A 88 0.33 -13.19 1.47
N ASP A 89 -0.80 -13.04 0.76
CA ASP A 89 -1.29 -14.02 -0.21
C ASP A 89 -0.51 -14.03 -1.55
N GLY A 90 0.52 -13.20 -1.66
CA GLY A 90 1.37 -13.07 -2.84
C GLY A 90 0.86 -12.08 -3.88
N ARG A 91 -0.28 -11.41 -3.66
CA ARG A 91 -0.83 -10.42 -4.60
C ARG A 91 -0.46 -9.00 -4.20
N GLU A 92 -0.04 -8.21 -5.17
CA GLU A 92 0.10 -6.77 -4.99
C GLU A 92 -1.27 -6.07 -5.12
N ARG A 93 -1.51 -5.06 -4.28
CA ARG A 93 -2.76 -4.31 -4.22
C ARG A 93 -2.48 -2.81 -4.05
N GLN A 94 -3.31 -1.99 -4.69
CA GLN A 94 -3.35 -0.55 -4.46
C GLN A 94 -4.31 -0.24 -3.30
N TRP A 95 -3.83 0.42 -2.25
CA TRP A 95 -4.64 0.86 -1.11
C TRP A 95 -4.59 2.37 -0.90
N GLN A 96 -5.74 2.97 -0.60
CA GLN A 96 -5.79 4.36 -0.17
C GLN A 96 -5.14 4.52 1.21
N SER A 97 -4.35 5.58 1.39
CA SER A 97 -3.70 5.89 2.67
C SER A 97 -4.67 5.92 3.86
N TYR A 98 -5.85 6.53 3.69
CA TYR A 98 -6.86 6.63 4.76
C TYR A 98 -7.55 5.30 5.11
N ARG A 99 -7.30 4.22 4.35
CA ARG A 99 -7.73 2.85 4.68
C ARG A 99 -6.58 1.96 5.11
N THR A 100 -5.36 2.48 5.19
CA THR A 100 -4.18 1.71 5.52
C THR A 100 -3.78 1.99 6.96
N VAL A 101 -3.69 0.93 7.76
CA VAL A 101 -3.35 1.01 9.19
C VAL A 101 -1.95 0.43 9.38
N LEU A 102 -1.06 1.22 9.99
CA LEU A 102 0.27 0.79 10.39
C LEU A 102 0.19 -0.22 11.54
N VAL A 103 0.96 -1.31 11.43
CA VAL A 103 1.17 -2.23 12.54
C VAL A 103 2.58 -2.00 13.07
N GLU A 104 2.68 -1.53 14.31
CA GLU A 104 3.98 -1.23 14.93
C GLU A 104 4.84 -2.49 15.03
N GLN A 105 6.14 -2.36 14.70
CA GLN A 105 7.09 -3.48 14.76
C GLN A 105 7.12 -4.13 16.15
N ALA A 106 7.01 -3.35 17.22
CA ALA A 106 6.96 -3.87 18.60
C ALA A 106 5.76 -4.81 18.84
N THR A 107 4.61 -4.50 18.23
CA THR A 107 3.42 -5.36 18.30
C THR A 107 3.66 -6.68 17.57
N ILE A 108 4.29 -6.62 16.40
CA ILE A 108 4.63 -7.80 15.59
C ILE A 108 5.60 -8.70 16.36
N ASP A 109 6.70 -8.13 16.86
CA ASP A 109 7.73 -8.85 17.60
C ASP A 109 7.16 -9.54 18.84
N PHE A 110 6.29 -8.84 19.59
CA PHE A 110 5.60 -9.40 20.75
C PHE A 110 4.78 -10.64 20.36
N HIS A 111 3.96 -10.55 19.31
CA HIS A 111 3.12 -11.66 18.89
C HIS A 111 3.91 -12.82 18.28
N GLN A 112 5.02 -12.54 17.62
CA GLN A 112 5.91 -13.57 17.10
C GLN A 112 6.60 -14.35 18.23
N ARG A 113 7.07 -13.68 19.29
CA ARG A 113 7.66 -14.34 20.48
C ARG A 113 6.66 -15.26 21.16
N LEU A 114 5.42 -14.78 21.40
CA LEU A 114 4.35 -15.60 21.96
C LEU A 114 4.07 -16.86 21.13
N ARG A 115 4.12 -16.76 19.80
CA ARG A 115 3.91 -17.91 18.91
C ARG A 115 5.07 -18.91 18.95
N ASN A 116 6.30 -18.42 19.09
CA ASN A 116 7.50 -19.25 19.11
C ASN A 116 7.76 -19.89 20.48
N GLY A 117 7.03 -19.46 21.53
CA GLY A 117 7.25 -19.93 22.90
C GLY A 117 8.43 -19.27 23.60
N ASP A 118 8.92 -18.16 23.05
CA ASP A 118 10.01 -17.38 23.63
C ASP A 118 9.43 -16.42 24.69
N ASN A 119 9.65 -16.73 25.97
CA ASN A 119 9.32 -15.87 27.11
C ASN A 119 10.48 -14.94 27.46
#